data_AF-A0A0N4UIY4-F1
#
_entry.id   AF-A0A0N4UIY4-F1
#
_cell.length_a   1.000
_cell.length_b   1.000
_cell.length_c   1.000
_cell.angle_alpha   90.00
_cell.angle_beta   90.00
_cell.angle_gamma   90.00
#
_symmetry.space_group_name_H-M   'P 1'
#
loop_
_entity.id
_entity.type
_entity.pdbx_description
1 polymer ?
#
loop_
_entity_poly.entity_id
_entity_poly.type
_entity_poly.pdbx_seq_one_letter_code
_entity_poly.pdbx_strand_id
1 'polypeptide(L)'
;MNILSGDDWYTIQAYRALNQALGRCLRHRTDWGALLMVDERLLPNKPNANFAKLSKWIRKGLRSMCNYENFIDELTKFVSSMQELDLKINEEMAKSKNSAKIF
;
A
#
# COMPACT_ATOMS: atom_id res chain seq x y z
N MET A 1 11.25 -2.20 -37.68
CA MET A 1 10.31 -2.77 -36.70
C MET A 1 11.11 -3.01 -35.43
N ASN A 2 11.01 -2.15 -34.42
CA ASN A 2 11.80 -2.30 -33.18
C ASN A 2 11.07 -3.28 -32.27
N ILE A 3 11.45 -4.55 -32.32
CA ILE A 3 10.85 -5.59 -31.47
C ILE A 3 11.33 -5.39 -30.04
N LEU A 4 10.40 -5.50 -29.09
CA LEU A 4 10.74 -5.49 -27.67
C LEU A 4 11.65 -6.69 -27.37
N SER A 5 12.75 -6.47 -26.64
CA SER A 5 13.57 -7.58 -26.20
C SER A 5 12.77 -8.50 -25.26
N GLY A 6 13.14 -9.78 -25.18
CA GLY A 6 12.50 -10.70 -24.25
C GLY A 6 12.57 -10.20 -22.80
N ASP A 7 13.72 -9.66 -22.40
CA ASP A 7 13.96 -9.11 -21.06
C ASP A 7 13.06 -7.89 -20.75
N ASP A 8 12.94 -6.96 -21.70
CA ASP A 8 12.05 -5.82 -21.54
C ASP A 8 10.58 -6.26 -21.43
N TRP A 9 10.18 -7.26 -22.22
CA TRP A 9 8.84 -7.84 -22.14
C TRP A 9 8.58 -8.45 -20.78
N TYR A 10 9.51 -9.26 -20.26
CA TYR A 10 9.41 -9.85 -18.92
C TYR A 10 9.31 -8.79 -17.83
N THR A 11 10.17 -7.78 -17.90
CA THR A 11 10.17 -6.65 -16.96
C THR A 11 8.82 -5.95 -16.97
N ILE A 12 8.28 -5.63 -18.15
CA ILE A 12 6.98 -4.97 -18.27
C ILE A 12 5.88 -5.83 -17.65
N GLN A 13 5.84 -7.14 -17.94
CA GLN A 13 4.82 -8.02 -17.36
C GLN A 13 4.93 -8.11 -15.83
N ALA A 14 6.15 -8.21 -15.29
CA ALA A 14 6.38 -8.26 -13.85
C ALA A 14 5.84 -7.00 -13.14
N TYR A 15 6.16 -5.80 -13.65
CA TYR A 15 5.67 -4.55 -13.08
C TYR A 15 4.15 -4.36 -13.29
N ARG A 16 3.57 -4.86 -14.38
CA ARG A 16 2.11 -4.85 -14.57
C ARG A 16 1.41 -5.72 -13.55
N ALA A 17 1.89 -6.95 -13.33
CA ALA A 17 1.37 -7.87 -12.33
C ALA A 17 1.50 -7.29 -10.92
N LEU A 18 2.68 -6.72 -10.60
CA LEU A 18 2.91 -6.03 -9.33
C LEU A 18 1.91 -4.90 -9.12
N ASN A 19 1.83 -3.94 -10.04
CA ASN A 19 0.90 -2.81 -9.91
C ASN A 19 -0.57 -3.26 -9.81
N GLN A 20 -0.95 -4.34 -10.47
CA GLN A 20 -2.30 -4.90 -10.37
C GLN A 20 -2.58 -5.49 -8.99
N ALA A 21 -1.62 -6.22 -8.40
CA ALA A 21 -1.75 -6.74 -7.04
C ALA A 21 -1.86 -5.59 -6.02
N LEU A 22 -1.01 -4.57 -6.16
CA LEU A 22 -1.01 -3.39 -5.30
C LEU A 22 -2.33 -2.62 -5.36
N GLY A 23 -2.90 -2.47 -6.55
CA GLY A 23 -4.18 -1.77 -6.75
C GLY A 23 -5.39 -2.50 -6.17
N ARG A 24 -5.30 -3.81 -5.92
CA ARG A 24 -6.39 -4.59 -5.31
C ARG A 24 -6.40 -4.52 -3.78
N CYS A 25 -5.29 -4.14 -3.16
CA CYS A 25 -5.17 -4.10 -1.70
C CYS A 25 -6.03 -2.97 -1.08
N LEU A 26 -6.26 -1.88 -1.82
CA LEU A 26 -7.07 -0.76 -1.35
C LEU A 26 -8.51 -0.92 -1.85
N ARG A 27 -9.46 -1.19 -0.94
CA ARG A 27 -10.85 -1.53 -1.31
C ARG A 27 -11.83 -0.35 -1.21
N HIS A 28 -11.86 0.39 -0.11
CA HIS A 28 -12.75 1.54 0.08
C HIS A 28 -12.23 2.57 1.11
N ARG A 29 -12.86 3.75 1.19
CA ARG A 29 -12.41 4.91 1.99
C ARG A 29 -12.31 4.68 3.50
N THR A 30 -13.01 3.67 4.02
CA THR A 30 -13.03 3.29 5.44
C THR A 30 -12.28 1.98 5.68
N ASP A 31 -11.55 1.49 4.68
CA ASP A 31 -10.69 0.32 4.80
C ASP A 31 -9.24 0.80 4.94
N TRP A 32 -8.46 0.10 5.76
CA TRP A 32 -7.05 0.36 5.94
C TRP A 32 -6.27 -0.94 5.77
N GLY A 33 -5.04 -0.82 5.28
CA GLY A 33 -4.17 -1.97 5.08
C GLY A 33 -2.72 -1.54 5.07
N ALA A 34 -1.84 -2.47 5.43
CA ALA A 34 -0.40 -2.30 5.32
C ALA A 34 0.10 -3.01 4.06
N LEU A 35 0.90 -2.30 3.26
CA LEU A 35 1.55 -2.89 2.10
C LEU A 35 3.03 -3.15 2.40
N LEU A 36 3.39 -4.43 2.50
CA LEU A 36 4.78 -4.88 2.63
C LEU A 36 5.30 -5.38 1.28
N MET A 37 6.46 -4.90 0.86
CA MET A 37 7.15 -5.39 -0.34
C MET A 37 8.54 -5.91 0.04
N VAL A 38 8.76 -7.21 -0.17
CA VAL A 38 10.03 -7.89 0.09
C VAL A 38 10.77 -8.07 -1.24
N ASP A 39 11.22 -6.96 -1.81
CA ASP A 39 11.93 -6.93 -3.10
C ASP A 39 12.95 -5.80 -3.10
N GLU A 40 14.24 -6.15 -3.11
CA GLU A 40 15.32 -5.16 -3.05
C GLU A 40 15.36 -4.22 -4.26
N ARG A 41 14.79 -4.64 -5.41
CA ARG A 41 14.71 -3.83 -6.63
C ARG A 41 13.78 -2.64 -6.46
N LEU A 42 12.92 -2.66 -5.45
CA LEU A 42 12.00 -1.59 -5.12
C LEU A 42 12.57 -0.60 -4.09
N LEU A 43 13.80 -0.80 -3.59
CA LEU A 43 14.40 0.15 -2.65
C LEU A 43 14.60 1.53 -3.31
N PRO A 44 14.01 2.62 -2.78
CA PRO A 44 14.09 3.95 -3.40
C PRO A 44 15.51 4.49 -3.57
N ASN A 45 16.44 4.04 -2.73
CA ASN A 45 17.83 4.49 -2.70
C ASN A 45 18.77 3.62 -3.57
N LYS A 46 18.25 2.60 -4.27
CA LYS A 46 19.02 1.79 -5.21
C LYS A 46 18.76 2.28 -6.65
N PRO A 47 19.81 2.48 -7.47
CA PRO A 47 19.64 2.79 -8.89
C PRO A 47 18.89 1.65 -9.59
N ASN A 48 17.66 1.92 -10.04
CA ASN A 48 16.90 0.99 -10.84
C ASN A 48 16.09 1.77 -11.89
N ALA A 49 16.48 1.66 -13.16
CA ALA A 49 15.76 2.29 -14.28
C ALA A 49 14.30 1.81 -14.39
N ASN A 50 14.01 0.59 -13.91
CA ASN A 50 12.68 0.02 -13.90
C ASN A 50 11.80 0.53 -12.75
N PHE A 51 12.36 1.25 -11.76
CA PHE A 51 11.58 1.83 -10.66
C PHE A 51 10.47 2.75 -11.17
N ALA A 52 10.69 3.47 -12.28
CA ALA A 52 9.68 4.30 -12.93
C ALA A 52 8.44 3.53 -13.41
N LYS A 53 8.54 2.20 -13.61
CA LYS A 53 7.43 1.31 -13.98
C LYS A 53 6.49 1.02 -12.80
N LEU A 54 6.88 1.34 -11.55
CA LEU A 54 5.94 1.38 -10.43
C LEU A 54 4.95 2.55 -10.61
N SER A 55 3.70 2.31 -10.21
CA SER A 55 2.68 3.34 -10.18
C SER A 55 3.13 4.55 -9.35
N LYS A 56 2.77 5.76 -9.79
CA LYS A 56 3.22 7.01 -9.17
C LYS A 56 2.81 7.12 -7.70
N TRP A 57 1.65 6.58 -7.33
CA TRP A 57 1.15 6.62 -5.95
C TRP A 57 1.95 5.71 -5.02
N ILE A 58 2.34 4.52 -5.49
CA ILE A 58 3.24 3.61 -4.74
C ILE A 58 4.60 4.26 -4.54
N ARG A 59 5.19 4.83 -5.59
CA ARG A 59 6.52 5.46 -5.50
C ARG A 59 6.60 6.56 -4.45
N LYS A 60 5.54 7.33 -4.24
CA LYS A 60 5.47 8.39 -3.22
C LYS A 60 5.37 7.84 -1.79
N GLY A 61 4.71 6.69 -1.61
CA GLY A 61 4.50 6.07 -0.31
C GLY A 61 5.59 5.07 0.09
N LEU A 62 6.52 4.76 -0.82
CA LEU A 62 7.50 3.72 -0.60
C LEU A 62 8.59 4.15 0.38
N ARG A 63 8.81 3.34 1.41
CA ARG A 63 9.83 3.55 2.44
C ARG A 63 10.74 2.34 2.52
N SER A 64 12.03 2.58 2.66
CA SER A 64 13.02 1.52 2.87
C SER A 64 12.99 1.08 4.32
N MET A 65 12.75 -0.22 4.57
CA MET A 65 12.82 -0.82 5.90
C MET A 65 13.88 -1.91 5.89
N CYS A 66 15.04 -1.63 6.49
CA CYS A 66 16.20 -2.53 6.47
C CYS A 66 16.41 -3.29 7.79
N ASN A 67 15.63 -2.95 8.81
CA ASN A 67 15.72 -3.54 10.14
C ASN A 67 14.36 -4.15 10.50
N TYR A 68 14.35 -5.43 10.83
CA TYR A 68 13.14 -6.19 11.15
C TYR A 68 12.43 -5.63 12.39
N GLU A 69 13.16 -5.31 13.45
CA GLU A 69 12.57 -4.79 14.70
C GLU A 69 11.89 -3.44 14.47
N ASN A 70 12.55 -2.52 13.75
CA ASN A 70 11.96 -1.24 13.38
C ASN A 70 10.69 -1.44 12.52
N PHE A 71 10.73 -2.37 11.56
CA PHE A 71 9.57 -2.70 10.74
C PHE A 71 8.39 -3.20 11.59
N ILE A 72 8.63 -4.13 12.53
CA ILE A 72 7.60 -4.64 13.43
C ILE A 72 7.06 -3.54 14.36
N ASP A 73 7.92 -2.67 14.87
CA ASP A 73 7.52 -1.52 15.70
C ASP A 73 6.62 -0.54 14.91
N GLU A 74 7.00 -0.17 13.69
CA GLU A 74 6.21 0.72 12.83
C GLU A 74 4.88 0.08 12.45
N LEU A 75 4.87 -1.21 12.11
CA LEU A 75 3.66 -1.94 11.78
C LEU A 75 2.71 -2.04 12.98
N THR A 76 3.25 -2.32 14.17
CA THR A 76 2.46 -2.42 15.41
C THR A 76 1.82 -1.09 15.76
N LYS A 77 2.58 0.01 15.66
CA LYS A 77 2.04 1.38 15.85
C LYS A 77 0.96 1.69 14.84
N PHE A 78 1.19 1.39 13.56
CA PHE A 78 0.21 1.60 12.50
C PHE A 78 -1.10 0.86 12.78
N VAL A 79 -1.03 -0.45 13.05
CA VAL A 79 -2.21 -1.27 13.34
C VAL A 79 -2.98 -0.73 14.54
N SER A 80 -2.27 -0.36 15.62
CA SER A 80 -2.90 0.19 16.83
C SER A 80 -3.66 1.50 16.54
N SER A 81 -3.04 2.42 15.79
CA SER A 81 -3.68 3.68 15.40
C SER A 81 -4.89 3.47 14.48
N MET A 82 -4.84 2.50 13.58
CA MET A 82 -5.97 2.19 12.71
C MET A 82 -7.14 1.53 13.46
N GLN A 83 -6.84 0.62 14.40
CA GLN A 83 -7.86 0.04 15.28
C GLN A 83 -8.56 1.10 16.13
N GLU A 84 -7.82 2.08 16.66
CA GLU A 84 -8.41 3.20 17.40
C GLU A 84 -9.30 4.08 16.50
N LEU A 85 -8.90 4.30 15.24
CA LEU A 85 -9.71 5.02 14.26
C LEU A 85 -11.03 4.30 13.97
N ASP A 86 -10.99 2.98 13.80
CA ASP A 86 -12.19 2.16 13.58
C ASP A 86 -13.17 2.25 14.75
N LEU A 87 -12.67 2.21 15.99
CA LEU A 87 -13.51 2.37 17.19
C LEU A 87 -14.21 3.73 17.19
N LYS A 88 -13.49 4.82 16.91
CA LYS A 88 -14.07 6.17 16.84
C LYS A 88 -15.13 6.30 15.75
N ILE A 89 -14.87 5.78 14.55
CA ILE A 89 -15.83 5.78 13.44
C ILE A 89 -17.10 5.01 13.83
N ASN A 90 -16.96 3.85 14.48
CA ASN A 90 -18.09 3.04 14.91
C ASN A 90 -18.93 3.74 16.00
N GLU A 91 -18.29 4.42 16.96
CA GLU A 91 -18.98 5.22 17.97
C GLU A 91 -19.76 6.39 17.37
N GLU A 92 -19.17 7.12 16.41
CA GLU A 92 -19.84 8.22 15.71
C GLU A 92 -21.04 7.72 14.88
N MET A 93 -20.88 6.60 14.17
CA MET A 93 -21.97 5.96 13.44
C MET A 93 -23.10 5.49 14.36
N ALA A 94 -22.78 4.98 15.56
CA ALA A 94 -23.78 4.57 16.55
C ALA A 94 -24.57 5.78 17.09
N LYS A 95 -23.89 6.89 17.40
CA LYS A 95 -24.52 8.14 17.85
C LYS A 95 -25.45 8.73 16.78
N SER A 96 -25.00 8.76 15.53
CA SER A 96 -25.79 9.26 14.39
C SER A 96 -27.07 8.42 14.17
N LYS A 97 -26.96 7.08 14.23
CA LYS A 97 -28.11 6.18 14.13
C LYS A 97 -29.12 6.34 15.27
N ASN A 98 -28.66 6.63 16.48
CA ASN A 98 -29.57 6.83 17.62
C ASN A 98 -30.35 8.14 17.49
N SER A 99 -29.71 9.21 17.03
CA SER A 99 -30.38 10.50 16.78
C SER A 99 -31.45 10.37 15.68
N ALA A 100 -31.17 9.63 14.60
CA ALA A 100 -32.11 9.43 13.51
C ALA A 100 -33.34 8.56 13.85
N LYS A 101 -33.33 7.82 14.97
CA LYS A 101 -34.48 7.02 15.43
C LYS A 101 -35.45 7.80 16.33
N ILE A 102 -35.05 8.97 16.80
CA ILE A 102 -35.84 9.80 17.74
C ILE A 102 -36.81 10.72 16.97
N PHE A 103 -36.67 10.84 15.65
CA PHE A 103 -37.56 11.56 14.74
C PHE A 103 -38.30 10.59 13.82
#